data_AF-A0A536TBC1-F1
#
_entry.id   AF-A0A536TBC1-F1
#
_cell.length_a   1.000
_cell.length_b   1.000
_cell.length_c   1.000
_cell.angle_alpha   90.00
_cell.angle_beta   90.00
_cell.angle_gamma   90.00
#
_symmetry.space_group_name_H-M   'P 1'
#
loop_
_entity.id
_entity.type
_entity.pdbx_description
1 polymer ?
#
loop_
_entity_poly.entity_id
_entity_poly.type
_entity_poly.pdbx_seq_one_letter_code
_entity_poly.pdbx_strand_id
1 'polypeptide(L)'
;VWPGHFLQFLHSNRASSKLGQLFSSYAFNEGWAHYTEEMMWEVGIGDGDPEVHIGQLLNALVRDVRYLSSLGLHTGGMTVSESEAMFREKAFQGAAGARQQAARGTFDPEYGSYTLGKLMIRKLRDDWTATRGGRSAWQAFHDELLHYGAPPIPLLRKAMMGGETGSLL
;
A
#
# COMPACT_ATOMS: atom_id res chain seq x y z
N VAL A 1 0.67 -2.85 13.83
CA VAL A 1 1.60 -1.94 14.56
C VAL A 1 3.01 -2.11 14.01
N TRP A 2 3.65 -3.27 14.21
CA TRP A 2 4.95 -3.61 13.62
C TRP A 2 4.76 -4.62 12.47
N PRO A 3 5.46 -4.49 11.33
CA PRO A 3 6.38 -3.42 10.92
C PRO A 3 5.68 -2.28 10.13
N GLY A 4 4.36 -2.10 10.28
CA GLY A 4 3.57 -1.07 9.58
C GLY A 4 3.84 0.38 10.06
N HIS A 5 2.77 1.16 10.27
CA HIS A 5 2.88 2.60 10.57
C HIS A 5 3.85 2.95 11.72
N PHE A 6 3.92 2.15 12.77
CA PHE A 6 4.78 2.49 13.91
C PHE A 6 6.26 2.54 13.50
N LEU A 7 6.74 1.51 12.81
CA LEU A 7 8.11 1.48 12.29
C LEU A 7 8.33 2.61 11.27
N GLN A 8 7.39 2.79 10.35
CA GLN A 8 7.46 3.83 9.32
C GLN A 8 7.59 5.24 9.91
N PHE A 9 6.83 5.56 10.96
CA PHE A 9 6.95 6.87 11.63
C PHE A 9 8.23 7.02 12.44
N LEU A 10 8.76 5.93 13.04
CA LEU A 10 10.07 5.98 13.69
C LEU A 10 11.18 6.37 12.71
N HIS A 11 11.14 5.86 11.48
CA HIS A 11 12.09 6.24 10.42
C HIS A 11 11.82 7.64 9.89
N SER A 12 10.55 8.00 9.63
CA SER A 12 10.19 9.33 9.12
C SER A 12 10.64 10.46 10.07
N ASN A 13 10.50 10.27 11.37
CA ASN A 13 10.98 11.22 12.38
C ASN A 13 12.51 11.35 12.45
N ARG A 14 13.25 10.38 11.90
CA ARG A 14 14.72 10.35 11.83
C ARG A 14 15.25 10.62 10.43
N ALA A 15 14.38 10.95 9.47
CA ALA A 15 14.79 11.26 8.10
C ALA A 15 15.80 12.43 8.12
N SER A 16 16.80 12.36 7.24
CA SER A 16 17.91 13.32 7.19
C SER A 16 17.47 14.72 6.74
N SER A 17 16.35 14.82 6.00
CA SER A 17 15.81 16.09 5.52
C SER A 17 14.59 16.54 6.31
N LYS A 18 14.49 17.86 6.53
CA LYS A 18 13.30 18.46 7.17
C LYS A 18 12.02 18.21 6.36
N LEU A 19 12.14 18.15 5.02
CA LEU A 19 11.02 17.83 4.14
C LEU A 19 10.52 16.40 4.37
N GLY A 20 11.42 15.41 4.48
CA GLY A 20 11.05 14.01 4.76
C GLY A 20 10.47 13.78 6.17
N GLN A 21 10.77 14.68 7.12
CA GLN A 21 10.15 14.68 8.44
C GLN A 21 8.75 15.31 8.47
N LEU A 22 8.49 16.32 7.62
CA LEU A 22 7.26 17.13 7.69
C LEU A 22 6.20 16.72 6.67
N PHE A 23 6.60 16.23 5.50
CA PHE A 23 5.69 15.89 4.42
C PHE A 23 5.66 14.38 4.21
N SER A 24 4.46 13.86 3.95
CA SER A 24 4.26 12.46 3.62
C SER A 24 3.23 12.30 2.52
N SER A 25 3.35 11.21 1.76
CA SER A 25 2.39 10.81 0.73
C SER A 25 1.40 9.81 1.30
N TYR A 26 0.10 10.03 1.04
CA TYR A 26 -0.96 9.07 1.37
C TYR A 26 -0.62 7.68 0.81
N ALA A 27 -0.29 7.62 -0.49
CA ALA A 27 0.09 6.39 -1.17
C ALA A 27 1.29 5.70 -0.52
N PHE A 28 2.31 6.45 -0.06
CA PHE A 28 3.42 5.84 0.66
C PHE A 28 2.98 5.27 2.01
N ASN A 29 2.34 6.09 2.85
CA ASN A 29 2.00 5.70 4.23
C ASN A 29 1.11 4.46 4.26
N GLU A 30 0.06 4.48 3.46
CA GLU A 30 -0.95 3.44 3.45
C GLU A 30 -0.55 2.26 2.56
N GLY A 31 0.19 2.54 1.49
CA GLY A 31 0.85 1.52 0.70
C GLY A 31 1.88 0.72 1.49
N TRP A 32 2.68 1.37 2.35
CA TRP A 32 3.64 0.71 3.24
C TRP A 32 2.93 -0.22 4.22
N ALA A 33 1.92 0.28 4.93
CA ALA A 33 1.17 -0.55 5.87
C ALA A 33 0.55 -1.76 5.15
N HIS A 34 -0.10 -1.54 4.01
CA HIS A 34 -0.71 -2.61 3.25
C HIS A 34 0.31 -3.60 2.63
N TYR A 35 1.46 -3.10 2.18
CA TYR A 35 2.60 -3.91 1.72
C TYR A 35 3.12 -4.81 2.85
N THR A 36 3.31 -4.26 4.05
CA THR A 36 3.87 -5.02 5.17
C THR A 36 2.96 -6.15 5.62
N GLU A 37 1.64 -6.01 5.51
CA GLU A 37 0.69 -7.09 5.82
C GLU A 37 0.93 -8.34 4.95
N GLU A 38 1.12 -8.15 3.64
CA GLU A 38 1.42 -9.25 2.72
C GLU A 38 2.86 -9.76 2.93
N MET A 39 3.83 -8.86 3.09
CA MET A 39 5.23 -9.24 3.30
C MET A 39 5.41 -10.10 4.56
N MET A 40 4.69 -9.80 5.65
CA MET A 40 4.77 -10.60 6.87
C MET A 40 4.32 -12.05 6.65
N TRP A 41 3.28 -12.26 5.83
CA TRP A 41 2.90 -13.61 5.39
C TRP A 41 4.01 -14.24 4.53
N GLU A 42 4.57 -13.50 3.56
CA GLU A 42 5.65 -13.99 2.70
C GLU A 42 6.87 -14.47 3.51
N VAL A 43 7.21 -13.79 4.62
CA VAL A 43 8.32 -14.17 5.52
C VAL A 43 7.98 -15.23 6.57
N GLY A 44 6.76 -15.77 6.54
CA GLY A 44 6.38 -16.96 7.31
C GLY A 44 5.56 -16.69 8.58
N ILE A 45 5.06 -15.47 8.79
CA ILE A 45 4.11 -15.26 9.91
C ILE A 45 2.87 -16.11 9.71
N GLY A 46 2.45 -16.76 10.79
CA GLY A 46 1.31 -17.68 10.79
C GLY A 46 1.67 -19.11 10.44
N ASP A 47 2.94 -19.43 10.19
CA ASP A 47 3.44 -20.80 9.96
C ASP A 47 2.66 -21.60 8.90
N GLY A 48 2.16 -20.89 7.87
CA GLY A 48 1.38 -21.50 6.80
C GLY A 48 -0.10 -21.74 7.13
N ASP A 49 -0.61 -21.24 8.26
CA ASP A 49 -2.02 -21.33 8.65
C ASP A 49 -2.93 -20.66 7.60
N PRO A 50 -3.81 -21.43 6.94
CA PRO A 50 -4.75 -20.89 5.95
C PRO A 50 -5.70 -19.84 6.52
N GLU A 51 -6.11 -19.95 7.78
CA GLU A 51 -7.04 -18.98 8.39
C GLU A 51 -6.40 -17.61 8.55
N VAL A 52 -5.12 -17.58 8.95
CA VAL A 52 -4.33 -16.35 9.03
C VAL A 52 -4.19 -15.70 7.65
N HIS A 53 -3.89 -16.49 6.62
CA HIS A 53 -3.77 -15.96 5.27
C HIS A 53 -5.10 -15.45 4.72
N ILE A 54 -6.19 -16.20 4.91
CA ILE A 54 -7.54 -15.78 4.53
C ILE A 54 -7.90 -14.47 5.22
N GLY A 55 -7.59 -14.33 6.52
CA GLY A 55 -7.80 -13.08 7.25
C GLY A 55 -7.03 -11.91 6.64
N GLN A 56 -5.76 -12.10 6.28
CA GLN A 56 -4.95 -11.09 5.60
C GLN A 56 -5.54 -10.72 4.22
N LEU A 57 -5.95 -11.71 3.43
CA LEU A 57 -6.53 -11.52 2.10
C LEU A 57 -7.89 -10.81 2.15
N LEU A 58 -8.76 -11.16 3.10
CA LEU A 58 -10.04 -10.47 3.31
C LEU A 58 -9.83 -8.98 3.61
N ASN A 59 -8.83 -8.67 4.43
CA ASN A 59 -8.45 -7.28 4.69
C ASN A 59 -7.87 -6.61 3.43
N ALA A 60 -7.08 -7.32 2.62
CA ALA A 60 -6.55 -6.79 1.35
C ALA A 60 -7.65 -6.45 0.35
N LEU A 61 -8.64 -7.33 0.17
CA LEU A 61 -9.75 -7.14 -0.76
C LEU A 61 -10.52 -5.85 -0.51
N VAL A 62 -10.67 -5.42 0.74
CA VAL A 62 -11.29 -4.12 1.05
C VAL A 62 -10.52 -2.98 0.41
N ARG A 63 -9.18 -2.99 0.47
CA ARG A 63 -8.34 -1.93 -0.12
C ARG A 63 -8.33 -2.02 -1.65
N ASP A 64 -8.38 -3.23 -2.21
CA ASP A 64 -8.46 -3.43 -3.66
C ASP A 64 -9.79 -2.91 -4.22
N VAL A 65 -10.90 -3.15 -3.52
CA VAL A 65 -12.20 -2.58 -3.91
C VAL A 65 -12.20 -1.06 -3.76
N ARG A 66 -11.53 -0.47 -2.74
CA ARG A 66 -11.36 0.99 -2.67
C ARG A 66 -10.66 1.56 -3.89
N TYR A 67 -9.63 0.87 -4.40
CA TYR A 67 -8.92 1.31 -5.61
C TYR A 67 -9.84 1.36 -6.83
N LEU A 68 -10.59 0.28 -7.08
CA LEU A 68 -11.56 0.24 -8.19
C LEU A 68 -12.73 1.21 -8.00
N SER A 69 -13.24 1.31 -6.78
CA SER A 69 -14.33 2.20 -6.40
C SER A 69 -13.94 3.67 -6.58
N SER A 70 -12.74 4.08 -6.12
CA SER A 70 -12.24 5.45 -6.31
C SER A 70 -12.20 5.83 -7.79
N LEU A 71 -11.57 4.98 -8.61
CA LEU A 71 -11.48 5.22 -10.06
C LEU A 71 -12.87 5.30 -10.69
N GLY A 72 -13.75 4.34 -10.39
CA GLY A 72 -15.10 4.31 -10.94
C GLY A 72 -15.94 5.54 -10.59
N LEU A 73 -15.98 5.90 -9.30
CA LEU A 73 -16.79 7.02 -8.80
C LEU A 73 -16.27 8.36 -9.37
N HIS A 74 -14.96 8.58 -9.33
CA HIS A 74 -14.37 9.87 -9.72
C HIS A 74 -14.12 10.04 -11.22
N THR A 75 -14.19 8.98 -12.01
CA THR A 75 -14.20 9.05 -13.48
C THR A 75 -15.62 9.05 -14.07
N GLY A 76 -16.65 8.92 -13.22
CA GLY A 76 -18.05 8.86 -13.65
C GLY A 76 -18.48 7.52 -14.25
N GLY A 77 -17.65 6.47 -14.12
CA GLY A 77 -17.92 5.12 -14.62
C GLY A 77 -18.64 4.20 -13.62
N MET A 78 -18.93 4.67 -12.40
CA MET A 78 -19.58 3.89 -11.35
C MET A 78 -20.50 4.79 -10.52
N THR A 79 -21.68 4.30 -10.19
CA THR A 79 -22.60 4.90 -9.21
C THR A 79 -22.25 4.47 -7.79
N VAL A 80 -22.72 5.22 -6.78
CA VAL A 80 -22.52 4.86 -5.36
C VAL A 80 -23.12 3.48 -5.04
N SER A 81 -24.27 3.15 -5.62
CA SER A 81 -24.93 1.85 -5.42
C SER A 81 -24.12 0.69 -6.01
N GLU A 82 -23.51 0.86 -7.19
CA GLU A 82 -22.61 -0.14 -7.78
C GLU A 82 -21.34 -0.30 -6.94
N SER A 83 -20.80 0.80 -6.40
CA SER A 83 -19.70 0.72 -5.45
C SER A 83 -20.08 -0.05 -4.18
N GLU A 84 -21.26 0.20 -3.60
CA GLU A 84 -21.73 -0.53 -2.40
C GLU A 84 -21.88 -2.02 -2.72
N ALA A 85 -22.46 -2.37 -3.87
CA ALA A 85 -22.56 -3.76 -4.32
C ALA A 85 -21.18 -4.42 -4.46
N MET A 86 -20.21 -3.72 -5.06
CA MET A 86 -18.84 -4.23 -5.21
C MET A 86 -18.17 -4.52 -3.86
N PHE A 87 -18.34 -3.68 -2.84
CA PHE A 87 -17.82 -3.95 -1.50
C PHE A 87 -18.44 -5.20 -0.86
N ARG A 88 -19.72 -5.47 -1.11
CA ARG A 88 -20.38 -6.69 -0.61
C ARG A 88 -19.90 -7.93 -1.33
N GLU A 89 -19.82 -7.88 -2.66
CA GLU A 89 -19.55 -9.05 -3.50
C GLU A 89 -18.07 -9.41 -3.59
N LYS A 90 -17.18 -8.41 -3.59
CA LYS A 90 -15.75 -8.59 -3.83
C LYS A 90 -14.89 -8.44 -2.59
N ALA A 91 -15.35 -7.69 -1.59
CA ALA A 91 -14.66 -7.51 -0.31
C ALA A 91 -15.41 -8.10 0.90
N PHE A 92 -16.48 -8.86 0.65
CA PHE A 92 -17.27 -9.60 1.65
C PHE A 92 -17.75 -8.72 2.82
N GLN A 93 -17.97 -7.43 2.58
CA GLN A 93 -18.41 -6.50 3.62
C GLN A 93 -19.90 -6.70 3.91
N GLY A 94 -20.27 -6.63 5.20
CA GLY A 94 -21.67 -6.52 5.60
C GLY A 94 -22.29 -5.22 5.07
N ALA A 95 -23.62 -5.17 4.97
CA ALA A 95 -24.35 -4.05 4.35
C ALA A 95 -23.95 -2.67 4.92
N ALA A 96 -23.83 -2.55 6.25
CA ALA A 96 -23.43 -1.30 6.89
C ALA A 96 -22.00 -0.87 6.51
N GLY A 97 -21.05 -1.81 6.50
CA GLY A 97 -19.66 -1.55 6.13
C GLY A 97 -19.54 -1.19 4.65
N ALA A 98 -20.21 -1.93 3.77
CA ALA A 98 -20.22 -1.64 2.33
C ALA A 98 -20.78 -0.25 2.02
N ARG A 99 -21.91 0.12 2.64
CA ARG A 99 -22.48 1.46 2.52
C ARG A 99 -21.51 2.55 3.00
N GLN A 100 -20.86 2.32 4.14
CA GLN A 100 -19.86 3.25 4.67
C GLN A 100 -18.68 3.44 3.71
N GLN A 101 -18.15 2.36 3.14
CA GLN A 101 -17.03 2.43 2.19
C GLN A 101 -17.43 3.13 0.88
N ALA A 102 -18.61 2.82 0.33
CA ALA A 102 -19.12 3.48 -0.86
C ALA A 102 -19.38 4.98 -0.62
N ALA A 103 -19.96 5.34 0.52
CA ALA A 103 -20.16 6.73 0.91
C ALA A 103 -18.82 7.48 1.06
N ARG A 104 -17.83 6.87 1.72
CA ARG A 104 -16.47 7.43 1.83
C ARG A 104 -15.87 7.74 0.46
N GLY A 105 -16.06 6.83 -0.49
CA GLY A 105 -15.57 6.99 -1.84
C GLY A 105 -16.10 8.20 -2.61
N THR A 106 -17.19 8.82 -2.15
CA THR A 106 -17.73 10.03 -2.81
C THR A 106 -16.94 11.30 -2.50
N PHE A 107 -16.20 11.33 -1.38
CA PHE A 107 -15.52 12.55 -0.91
C PHE A 107 -14.02 12.38 -0.65
N ASP A 108 -13.53 11.14 -0.53
CA ASP A 108 -12.11 10.83 -0.39
C ASP A 108 -11.64 10.15 -1.68
N PRO A 109 -11.15 10.87 -2.69
CA PRO A 109 -10.62 10.24 -3.91
C PRO A 109 -9.33 9.46 -3.66
N GLU A 110 -8.60 9.77 -2.58
CA GLU A 110 -7.28 9.19 -2.31
C GLU A 110 -7.32 7.86 -1.55
N TYR A 111 -8.47 7.41 -1.02
CA TYR A 111 -8.61 6.09 -0.39
C TYR A 111 -8.34 4.89 -1.31
N GLY A 112 -8.19 5.08 -2.62
CA GLY A 112 -7.66 4.07 -3.53
C GLY A 112 -6.13 3.88 -3.42
N SER A 113 -5.43 4.82 -2.78
CA SER A 113 -3.97 4.87 -2.72
C SER A 113 -3.31 3.74 -1.92
N TYR A 114 -4.08 3.01 -1.09
CA TYR A 114 -3.58 1.86 -0.33
C TYR A 114 -3.02 0.79 -1.29
N THR A 115 -3.84 0.30 -2.22
CA THR A 115 -3.44 -0.73 -3.19
C THR A 115 -2.43 -0.18 -4.19
N LEU A 116 -2.65 1.04 -4.70
CA LEU A 116 -1.70 1.66 -5.63
C LEU A 116 -0.29 1.77 -5.01
N GLY A 117 -0.20 2.30 -3.80
CA GLY A 117 1.05 2.46 -3.08
C GLY A 117 1.73 1.12 -2.78
N LYS A 118 0.96 0.12 -2.34
CA LYS A 118 1.46 -1.24 -2.13
C LYS A 118 2.07 -1.82 -3.41
N LEU A 119 1.37 -1.74 -4.54
CA LEU A 119 1.85 -2.27 -5.81
C LEU A 119 3.14 -1.56 -6.27
N MET A 120 3.20 -0.23 -6.13
CA MET A 120 4.40 0.52 -6.46
C MET A 120 5.60 0.16 -5.56
N ILE A 121 5.38 -0.04 -4.25
CA ILE A 121 6.43 -0.48 -3.32
C ILE A 121 6.91 -1.89 -3.70
N ARG A 122 6.01 -2.82 -4.02
CA ARG A 122 6.35 -4.17 -4.47
C ARG A 122 7.18 -4.13 -5.75
N LYS A 123 6.74 -3.37 -6.76
CA LYS A 123 7.46 -3.24 -8.03
C LYS A 123 8.86 -2.68 -7.80
N LEU A 124 8.99 -1.65 -6.96
CA LEU A 124 10.28 -1.06 -6.61
C LEU A 124 11.18 -2.05 -5.86
N ARG A 125 10.65 -2.81 -4.90
CA ARG A 125 11.38 -3.88 -4.20
C ARG A 125 11.92 -4.91 -5.17
N ASP A 126 11.05 -5.43 -6.04
CA ASP A 126 11.39 -6.51 -6.93
C ASP A 126 12.48 -6.06 -7.92
N ASP A 127 12.36 -4.85 -8.48
CA ASP A 127 13.38 -4.28 -9.37
C ASP A 127 14.70 -3.97 -8.64
N TRP A 128 14.65 -3.36 -7.46
CA TRP A 128 15.85 -2.98 -6.72
C TRP A 128 16.62 -4.21 -6.25
N THR A 129 15.90 -5.26 -5.83
CA THR A 129 16.51 -6.48 -5.30
C THR A 129 16.97 -7.44 -6.40
N ALA A 130 16.45 -7.35 -7.63
CA ALA A 130 16.79 -8.24 -8.75
C ALA A 130 18.30 -8.39 -8.99
N THR A 131 19.07 -7.30 -8.87
CA THR A 131 20.53 -7.30 -9.04
C THR A 131 21.31 -7.29 -7.72
N ARG A 132 20.62 -7.38 -6.58
CA ARG A 132 21.20 -7.23 -5.23
C ARG A 132 21.05 -8.47 -4.36
N GLY A 133 20.71 -9.62 -4.93
CA GLY A 133 20.54 -10.89 -4.21
C GLY A 133 19.09 -11.31 -3.99
N GLY A 134 18.13 -10.60 -4.60
CA GLY A 134 16.71 -10.91 -4.50
C GLY A 134 16.23 -10.85 -3.06
N ARG A 135 15.62 -11.94 -2.58
CA ARG A 135 15.01 -11.99 -1.25
C ARG A 135 15.97 -11.68 -0.10
N SER A 136 17.26 -12.03 -0.21
CA SER A 136 18.25 -11.72 0.84
C SER A 136 18.49 -10.22 1.02
N ALA A 137 18.14 -9.41 0.02
CA ALA A 137 18.30 -7.96 0.04
C ALA A 137 17.07 -7.20 0.56
N TRP A 138 16.00 -7.88 0.97
CA TRP A 138 14.77 -7.21 1.41
C TRP A 138 14.98 -6.28 2.60
N GLN A 139 15.78 -6.69 3.58
CA GLN A 139 16.10 -5.84 4.71
C GLN A 139 16.80 -4.55 4.26
N ALA A 140 17.86 -4.69 3.44
CA ALA A 140 18.59 -3.53 2.90
C ALA A 140 17.69 -2.63 2.04
N PHE A 141 16.74 -3.21 1.29
CA PHE A 141 15.73 -2.47 0.56
C PHE A 141 14.83 -1.66 1.50
N HIS A 142 14.32 -2.25 2.58
CA HIS A 142 13.45 -1.56 3.54
C HIS A 142 14.20 -0.46 4.28
N ASP A 143 15.45 -0.70 4.68
CA ASP A 143 16.31 0.29 5.32
C ASP A 143 16.52 1.51 4.41
N GLU A 144 16.84 1.28 3.14
CA GLU A 144 17.01 2.36 2.15
C GLU A 144 15.68 3.08 1.88
N LEU A 145 14.58 2.35 1.66
CA LEU A 145 13.26 2.94 1.37
C LEU A 145 12.81 3.87 2.50
N LEU A 146 12.89 3.41 3.75
CA LEU A 146 12.44 4.15 4.93
C LEU A 146 13.39 5.30 5.30
N HIS A 147 14.65 5.29 4.84
CA HIS A 147 15.62 6.36 5.10
C HIS A 147 15.12 7.74 4.62
N TYR A 148 14.34 7.78 3.54
CA TYR A 148 13.83 9.01 2.95
C TYR A 148 12.58 9.57 3.66
N GLY A 149 12.05 8.88 4.66
CA GLY A 149 10.74 9.19 5.26
C GLY A 149 9.61 8.61 4.41
N ALA A 150 8.64 9.44 4.02
CA ALA A 150 7.46 9.00 3.27
C ALA A 150 7.13 9.83 2.01
N PRO A 151 8.09 10.15 1.13
CA PRO A 151 7.81 10.92 -0.08
C PRO A 151 7.02 10.11 -1.12
N PRO A 152 6.53 10.75 -2.21
CA PRO A 152 5.89 10.04 -3.31
C PRO A 152 6.78 8.91 -3.87
N ILE A 153 6.22 7.71 -4.03
CA ILE A 153 6.94 6.50 -4.46
C ILE A 153 7.68 6.66 -5.81
N PRO A 154 7.16 7.39 -6.82
CA PRO A 154 7.92 7.65 -8.05
C PRO A 154 9.24 8.39 -7.82
N LEU A 155 9.29 9.29 -6.84
CA LEU A 155 10.52 10.00 -6.46
C LEU A 155 11.49 9.07 -5.73
N LEU A 156 10.99 8.18 -4.86
CA LEU A 156 11.79 7.14 -4.22
C LEU A 156 12.43 6.22 -5.24
N ARG A 157 11.64 5.74 -6.21
CA ARG A 157 12.15 4.91 -7.31
C ARG A 157 13.30 5.61 -8.02
N LYS A 158 13.10 6.87 -8.41
CA LYS A 158 14.15 7.65 -9.08
C LYS A 158 15.41 7.77 -8.22
N ALA A 159 15.28 8.01 -6.92
CA ALA A 159 16.42 8.10 -6.01
C ALA A 159 17.15 6.75 -5.84
N MET A 160 16.42 5.67 -5.56
CA MET A 160 16.97 4.35 -5.27
C MET A 160 17.52 3.62 -6.51
N MET A 161 16.99 3.93 -7.70
CA MET A 161 17.39 3.33 -8.98
C MET A 161 18.36 4.21 -9.79
N GLY A 162 19.01 5.19 -9.16
CA GLY A 162 20.06 5.99 -9.81
C GLY A 162 19.57 6.89 -10.94
N GLY A 163 18.33 7.38 -10.86
CA GLY A 163 17.73 8.26 -11.86
C GLY A 163 16.80 7.56 -12.86
N GLU A 164 16.76 6.22 -12.87
CA GLU A 164 15.88 5.45 -13.75
C GLU A 164 14.41 5.54 -13.32
N THR A 165 13.53 5.83 -14.27
CA THR A 165 12.07 5.94 -14.09
C THR A 165 11.34 4.83 -14.82
N GLY A 166 11.84 3.58 -14.73
CA GLY A 166 11.13 2.42 -15.29
C GLY A 166 9.71 2.25 -14.72
N SER A 167 8.97 1.24 -15.18
CA SER A 167 7.56 1.06 -14.77
C SER A 167 7.34 1.12 -13.26
N LEU A 168 6.29 1.84 -12.85
CA LEU A 168 5.87 1.97 -11.45
C LEU A 168 4.98 0.80 -11.00
N LEU A 169 4.45 0.02 -11.95
CA LEU A 169 3.62 -1.16 -11.73
C LEU A 169 4.18 -2.36 -12.49
#